data_AF-A0A7J5F3R3-F1
#
_entry.id   AF-A0A7J5F3R3-F1
#
_cell.length_a   1.000
_cell.length_b   1.000
_cell.length_c   1.000
_cell.angle_alpha   90.00
_cell.angle_beta   90.00
_cell.angle_gamma   90.00
#
_symmetry.space_group_name_H-M   'P 1'
#
loop_
_entity.id
_entity.type
_entity.pdbx_description
1 polymer ?
#
loop_
_entity_poly.entity_id
_entity_poly.type
_entity_poly.pdbx_seq_one_letter_code
_entity_poly.pdbx_strand_id
1 'polypeptide(L)' 'MDPSRIFGYFGYAMAGLFLVMGGYVLFLLPEQFRMPEKFRMMFGTVLVLYGLYRIIATRIKQRQQDDEQHQHL' A
#
# COMPACT_ATOMS: atom_id res chain seq x y z
N MET A 1 -12.18 20.35 8.54
CA MET A 1 -11.82 19.14 7.79
C MET A 1 -11.46 18.08 8.80
N ASP A 2 -12.27 17.02 8.91
CA ASP A 2 -12.05 15.99 9.93
C ASP A 2 -10.76 15.21 9.69
N PRO A 3 -9.85 15.13 10.68
CA PRO A 3 -8.56 14.45 10.54
C PRO A 3 -8.72 12.98 10.13
N SER A 4 -9.77 12.32 10.58
CA SER A 4 -10.08 10.91 10.27
C SER A 4 -10.26 10.66 8.78
N ARG A 5 -10.88 11.58 8.05
CA ARG A 5 -11.08 11.45 6.59
C ARG A 5 -9.78 11.65 5.81
N ILE A 6 -8.90 12.51 6.30
CA ILE A 6 -7.58 12.77 5.71
C ILE A 6 -6.70 11.53 5.82
N PHE A 7 -6.72 10.84 6.97
CA PHE A 7 -5.98 9.58 7.15
C PHE A 7 -6.47 8.46 6.22
N GLY A 8 -7.77 8.37 5.95
CA GLY A 8 -8.33 7.42 4.99
C GLY A 8 -7.84 7.67 3.55
N TYR A 9 -7.86 8.92 3.11
CA TYR A 9 -7.33 9.33 1.80
C TYR A 9 -5.81 9.10 1.69
N PHE A 10 -5.06 9.42 2.75
CA PHE A 10 -3.63 9.14 2.81
C PHE A 10 -3.33 7.64 2.74
N GLY A 11 -4.14 6.81 3.41
CA GLY A 11 -4.02 5.35 3.35
C GLY A 11 -4.18 4.82 1.93
N TYR A 12 -5.19 5.32 1.20
CA TYR A 12 -5.45 4.91 -0.18
C TYR A 12 -4.38 5.42 -1.17
N ALA A 13 -3.97 6.69 -1.03
CA ALA A 13 -2.91 7.28 -1.83
C ALA A 13 -1.56 6.56 -1.63
N MET A 14 -1.21 6.27 -0.38
CA MET A 14 0.00 5.50 -0.06
C MET A 14 -0.07 4.08 -0.59
N ALA A 15 -1.22 3.41 -0.50
CA ALA A 15 -1.40 2.07 -1.06
C ALA A 15 -1.17 2.05 -2.58
N GLY A 16 -1.73 3.03 -3.31
CA GLY A 16 -1.48 3.20 -4.74
C GLY A 16 0.00 3.44 -5.05
N LEU A 17 0.66 4.33 -4.29
CA LEU A 17 2.09 4.60 -4.43
C LEU A 17 2.95 3.34 -4.24
N PHE A 18 2.69 2.55 -3.20
CA PHE A 18 3.44 1.31 -2.94
C PHE A 18 3.22 0.26 -4.05
N LEU A 19 1.99 0.16 -4.58
CA LEU A 19 1.69 -0.74 -5.70
C LEU A 19 2.43 -0.33 -6.98
N VAL A 20 2.37 0.96 -7.31
CA VAL A 20 3.06 1.53 -8.48
C VAL A 20 4.57 1.41 -8.34
N MET A 21 5.11 1.68 -7.15
CA MET A 21 6.55 1.57 -6.88
C MET A 21 7.03 0.12 -6.91
N GLY A 22 6.27 -0.83 -6.34
CA GLY A 22 6.58 -2.26 -6.42
C GLY A 22 6.54 -2.79 -7.86
N GLY A 23 5.53 -2.38 -8.64
CA GLY A 23 5.46 -2.67 -10.07
C GLY A 23 6.62 -2.06 -10.85
N TYR A 24 6.98 -0.81 -10.57
CA TYR A 24 8.11 -0.14 -11.19
C TYR A 24 9.43 -0.87 -10.92
N VAL A 25 9.65 -1.32 -9.68
CA VAL A 25 10.84 -2.09 -9.29
C VAL A 25 10.92 -3.45 -10.02
N LEU A 26 9.78 -4.08 -10.29
CA LEU A 26 9.74 -5.38 -10.99
C LEU A 26 9.87 -5.25 -12.51
N PHE A 27 9.20 -4.27 -13.12
CA PHE A 27 9.05 -4.19 -14.58
C PHE A 27 9.91 -3.12 -15.24
N LEU A 28 10.17 -1.99 -14.56
CA LEU A 28 10.85 -0.83 -15.14
C LEU A 28 12.26 -0.61 -14.59
N LEU A 29 12.67 -1.29 -13.52
CA LEU A 29 14.00 -1.10 -12.93
C LEU A 29 15.06 -1.66 -13.89
N PRO A 30 15.86 -0.78 -14.52
CA PRO A 30 16.77 -1.22 -15.56
C PRO A 30 17.94 -1.99 -14.94
N GLU A 31 18.38 -3.08 -15.59
CA GLU A 31 19.44 -3.99 -15.11
C GLU A 31 20.81 -3.33 -14.85
N GLN A 32 20.95 -2.08 -15.29
CA GLN A 32 22.09 -1.21 -15.01
C GLN A 32 22.26 -0.87 -13.52
N PHE A 33 21.23 -1.03 -12.70
CA PHE A 33 21.44 -1.15 -11.26
C PHE A 33 22.11 -2.49 -10.99
N ARG A 34 23.39 -2.47 -10.59
CA ARG A 34 24.22 -3.63 -10.15
C ARG A 34 23.67 -4.36 -8.91
N MET A 35 22.36 -4.47 -8.77
CA MET A 35 21.73 -5.31 -7.75
C MET A 35 21.67 -6.74 -8.28
N PRO A 36 22.04 -7.73 -7.45
CA PRO A 36 21.85 -9.13 -7.78
C PRO A 36 20.39 -9.39 -8.17
N GLU A 37 20.16 -10.12 -9.25
CA GLU A 37 18.82 -10.39 -9.79
C GLU A 37 17.87 -11.01 -8.75
N LYS A 38 18.43 -11.89 -7.90
CA LYS A 38 17.73 -12.48 -6.73
C LYS A 38 17.25 -11.42 -5.74
N PHE A 39 18.05 -10.38 -5.51
CA PHE A 39 17.69 -9.27 -4.64
C PHE A 39 16.57 -8.43 -5.25
N ARG A 40 16.61 -8.15 -6.56
CA ARG A 40 15.53 -7.44 -7.27
C ARG A 40 14.20 -8.18 -7.14
N MET A 41 14.19 -9.50 -7.36
CA MET A 41 12.98 -10.31 -7.23
C MET A 41 12.47 -10.35 -5.79
N MET A 42 13.33 -10.56 -4.79
CA MET A 42 12.92 -10.53 -3.38
C MET A 42 12.32 -9.17 -2.99
N PHE A 43 13.01 -8.08 -3.33
CA PHE A 43 12.58 -6.74 -2.96
C PHE A 43 11.27 -6.35 -3.66
N GLY A 44 11.18 -6.62 -4.97
CA GLY A 44 9.97 -6.39 -5.74
C GLY A 44 8.78 -7.21 -5.23
N THR A 45 8.99 -8.49 -4.91
CA THR A 45 7.93 -9.36 -4.37
C THR A 45 7.43 -8.86 -3.01
N VAL A 46 8.35 -8.51 -2.09
CA VAL A 46 7.99 -7.99 -0.78
C VAL A 46 7.27 -6.65 -0.89
N LEU A 47 7.69 -5.76 -1.79
CA LEU A 47 7.02 -4.48 -2.06
C LEU A 47 5.59 -4.67 -2.57
N VAL A 48 5.38 -5.57 -3.53
CA VAL A 48 4.04 -5.88 -4.06
C VAL A 48 3.16 -6.50 -2.98
N LEU A 49 3.69 -7.48 -2.23
CA LEU A 49 2.96 -8.15 -1.15
C LEU A 49 2.59 -7.17 -0.02
N TYR A 50 3.50 -6.26 0.31
CA TYR A 50 3.28 -5.19 1.28
C TYR A 50 2.23 -4.19 0.79
N GLY A 51 2.28 -3.81 -0.49
CA GLY A 51 1.26 -2.97 -1.12
C GLY A 51 -0.13 -3.60 -1.01
N LEU A 52 -0.24 -4.90 -1.33
CA LEU A 52 -1.47 -5.69 -1.20
C LEU A 52 -1.96 -5.77 0.25
N TYR A 53 -1.08 -6.12 1.19
CA TYR A 53 -1.39 -6.14 2.62
C TYR A 53 -1.94 -4.78 3.09
N ARG A 54 -1.31 -3.69 2.64
CA ARG A 54 -1.70 -2.33 3.03
C ARG A 54 -3.07 -1.91 2.46
N ILE A 55 -3.42 -2.36 1.26
CA ILE A 55 -4.78 -2.19 0.71
C ILE A 55 -5.80 -2.90 1.59
N ILE A 56 -5.53 -4.16 1.95
CA ILE A 56 -6.43 -4.99 2.78
C ILE A 56 -6.56 -4.37 4.19
N ALA A 57 -5.45 -3.99 4.82
CA ALA A 57 -5.44 -3.37 6.15
C ALA A 57 -6.18 -2.02 6.15
N THR A 58 -6.04 -1.22 5.10
CA THR A 58 -6.76 0.05 4.95
C THR A 58 -8.26 -0.19 4.80
N ARG A 59 -8.68 -1.22 4.05
CA ARG A 59 -10.09 -1.61 3.91
C ARG A 59 -10.69 -2.11 5.22
N ILE A 60 -9.95 -2.90 6.00
CA ILE A 60 -10.40 -3.39 7.32
C ILE A 60 -10.56 -2.22 8.30
N LYS A 61 -9.60 -1.28 8.31
CA LYS A 61 -9.65 -0.10 9.19
C LYS A 61 -10.78 0.87 8.83
N GLN A 62 -11.15 0.97 7.55
CA GLN A 62 -12.32 1.75 7.14
C GLN A 62 -13.62 1.14 7.66
N ARG A 63 -13.77 -0.19 7.64
CA ARG A 63 -14.97 -0.86 8.18
C ARG A 63 -15.14 -0.64 9.68
N GLN A 64 -14.05 -0.64 10.44
CA GLN A 64 -14.11 -0.36 11.89
C GLN A 64 -14.61 1.06 12.22
N GLN A 65 -14.37 2.05 11.36
CA GLN A 65 -14.84 3.41 11.59
C GLN A 65 -16.34 3.59 11.33
N ASP A 66 -16.93 2.82 10.40
CA ASP A 66 -18.37 2.86 10.12
C ASP A 66 -19.18 2.20 11.25
N ASP A 67 -18.67 1.13 11.86
CA ASP A 67 -19.34 0.42 12.96
C ASP A 67 -19.40 1.27 14.25
N GLU A 68 -18.38 2.08 14.53
CA GLU A 68 -18.38 3.00 15.69
C GLU A 68 -19.35 4.18 15.52
N GLN A 69 -19.58 4.66 14.28
CA GLN A 69 -20.56 5.73 14.03
C GLN A 69 -22.01 5.26 14.13
N HIS A 70 -22.29 3.98 13.89
CA HIS A 70 -23.65 3.43 13.99
C HIS A 70 -24.06 3.03 15.41
N GLN A 71 -23.14 2.95 16.37
CA GLN A 71 -23.44 2.58 17.76
C GLN A 71 -23.89 3.77 18.65
N HIS A 72 -23.87 4.99 18.11
CA HIS A 72 -24.24 6.23 18.81
C HIS A 72 -25.52 6.92 18.28
N LEU A 73 -26.30 6.23 17.43
CA LEU A 73 -27.65 6.64 17.01
C LEU A 73 -28.71 5.75 17.67
#